data_AF-A0A839J3P3-F1
#
_entry.id   AF-A0A839J3P3-F1
#
_cell.length_a   1.000
_cell.length_b   1.000
_cell.length_c   1.000
_cell.angle_alpha   90.00
_cell.angle_beta   90.00
_cell.angle_gamma   90.00
#
_symmetry.space_group_name_H-M   'P 1'
#
loop_
_entity.id
_entity.type
_entity.pdbx_description
1 polymer ?
#
loop_
_entity_poly.entity_id
_entity_poly.type
_entity_poly.pdbx_seq_one_letter_code
_entity_poly.pdbx_strand_id
1 'polypeptide(L)'
;MTEQIPVGGGSHAAPRTPADRALAQAVDATGTYHGEDDPRSLGDIASDLLSDASTLIRQEVDLAKAELQQSATRAGKGAGLMGGAGVAGGFALLFASLAAWWGIAVLIGTVDSPALGWSGLIIAVVYAIVALVLLSMGKGEFKRVKGLPRTAETVSKIPNAATGNEEKNR
;
A
#
# COMPACT_ATOMS: atom_id res chain seq x y z
N MET A 1 102.96 -6.51 -24.15
CA MET A 1 101.81 -6.58 -25.07
C MET A 1 100.85 -7.59 -24.43
N THR A 2 99.91 -7.14 -23.58
CA THR A 2 98.47 -6.90 -23.93
C THR A 2 97.70 -8.22 -23.71
N GLU A 3 96.61 -8.42 -22.95
CA GLU A 3 95.37 -7.70 -22.53
C GLU A 3 94.72 -8.59 -21.42
N GLN A 4 94.35 -8.19 -20.19
CA GLN A 4 93.13 -7.53 -19.63
C GLN A 4 91.70 -8.10 -19.94
N ILE A 5 91.03 -8.60 -18.86
CA ILE A 5 89.60 -8.42 -18.40
C ILE A 5 88.45 -9.20 -19.14
N PRO A 6 87.23 -9.55 -18.57
CA PRO A 6 86.56 -9.29 -17.26
C PRO A 6 85.87 -10.45 -16.50
N VAL A 7 85.36 -10.06 -15.32
CA VAL A 7 84.34 -10.63 -14.40
C VAL A 7 82.97 -10.89 -15.07
N GLY A 8 82.29 -11.97 -14.68
CA GLY A 8 80.88 -12.20 -15.06
C GLY A 8 80.23 -13.40 -14.35
N GLY A 9 79.88 -13.24 -13.07
CA GLY A 9 79.14 -14.24 -12.29
C GLY A 9 77.70 -13.79 -12.03
N GLY A 10 76.81 -13.97 -13.00
CA GLY A 10 75.39 -13.68 -12.87
C GLY A 10 74.65 -14.80 -12.13
N SER A 11 73.99 -14.45 -11.02
CA SER A 11 73.02 -15.31 -10.31
C SER A 11 71.92 -15.78 -11.27
N HIS A 12 72.00 -17.04 -11.72
CA HIS A 12 70.89 -17.73 -12.36
C HIS A 12 69.88 -18.18 -11.29
N ALA A 13 68.81 -17.41 -11.12
CA ALA A 13 67.66 -17.82 -10.33
C ALA A 13 66.91 -18.95 -11.05
N ALA A 14 66.62 -20.03 -10.33
CA ALA A 14 65.92 -21.22 -10.82
C ALA A 14 64.46 -20.94 -11.26
N PRO A 15 63.89 -21.74 -12.17
CA PRO A 15 62.51 -21.58 -12.63
C PRO A 15 61.50 -21.93 -11.54
N ARG A 16 60.66 -20.97 -11.14
CA ARG A 16 59.58 -21.15 -10.15
C ARG A 16 58.49 -22.08 -10.69
N THR A 17 58.01 -22.99 -9.85
CA THR A 17 57.04 -24.03 -10.21
C THR A 17 55.62 -23.45 -10.43
N PRO A 18 54.71 -24.17 -11.14
CA PRO A 18 53.33 -23.70 -11.36
C PRO A 18 52.54 -23.45 -10.07
N ALA A 19 52.83 -24.20 -9.01
CA ALA A 19 52.23 -24.01 -7.68
C ALA A 19 52.71 -22.72 -7.02
N ASP A 20 53.99 -22.35 -7.19
CA ASP A 20 54.53 -21.07 -6.72
C ASP A 20 53.89 -19.89 -7.45
N ARG A 21 53.53 -20.06 -8.72
CA ARG A 21 52.80 -19.05 -9.49
C ARG A 21 51.35 -18.93 -9.06
N ALA A 22 50.68 -20.03 -8.74
CA ALA A 22 49.32 -20.00 -8.22
C ALA A 22 49.24 -19.36 -6.82
N LEU A 23 50.23 -19.63 -5.96
CA LEU A 23 50.38 -18.95 -4.67
C LEU A 23 50.73 -17.47 -4.85
N ALA A 24 51.63 -17.13 -5.78
CA ALA A 24 51.91 -15.73 -6.10
C ALA A 24 50.68 -15.02 -6.66
N GLN A 25 49.87 -15.66 -7.52
CA GLN A 25 48.62 -15.12 -8.05
C GLN A 25 47.52 -15.02 -6.99
N ALA A 26 47.45 -15.96 -6.05
CA ALA A 26 46.53 -15.87 -4.92
C ALA A 26 46.95 -14.75 -3.94
N VAL A 27 48.25 -14.57 -3.71
CA VAL A 27 48.80 -13.46 -2.92
C VAL A 27 48.62 -12.12 -3.63
N ASP A 28 48.71 -12.07 -4.96
CA ASP A 28 48.46 -10.88 -5.78
C ASP A 28 46.95 -10.53 -5.85
N ALA A 29 46.08 -11.56 -5.92
CA ALA A 29 44.63 -11.41 -5.85
C ALA A 29 44.10 -11.04 -4.44
N THR A 30 44.87 -11.34 -3.38
CA THR A 30 44.53 -10.94 -2.00
C THR A 30 45.25 -9.65 -1.58
N GLY A 31 46.32 -9.28 -2.27
CA GLY A 31 47.18 -8.13 -1.99
C GLY A 31 46.87 -6.88 -2.81
N THR A 32 45.96 -6.96 -3.78
CA THR A 32 45.47 -5.80 -4.53
C THR A 32 44.24 -5.18 -3.85
N TYR A 33 44.42 -4.76 -2.59
CA TYR A 33 43.86 -3.45 -2.25
C TYR A 33 44.68 -2.46 -3.07
N HIS A 34 44.22 -2.13 -4.28
CA HIS A 34 44.67 -0.93 -5.00
C HIS A 34 44.27 0.27 -4.14
N GLY A 35 45.08 0.53 -3.10
CA GLY A 35 45.38 1.88 -2.65
C GLY A 35 46.36 2.47 -3.65
N GLU A 36 45.93 2.62 -4.90
CA GLU A 36 46.34 3.81 -5.62
C GLU A 36 45.93 4.99 -4.74
N ASP A 37 46.79 5.99 -4.65
CA ASP A 37 46.50 7.28 -4.05
C ASP A 37 45.14 7.76 -4.59
N ASP A 38 44.05 7.40 -3.93
CA ASP A 38 42.72 7.79 -4.31
C ASP A 38 42.67 9.28 -4.01
N PRO A 39 42.72 10.18 -5.01
CA PRO A 39 42.76 11.60 -4.75
C PRO A 39 41.39 12.09 -4.24
N ARG A 40 40.44 11.18 -4.03
CA ARG A 40 39.11 11.44 -3.49
C ARG A 40 39.24 11.91 -2.05
N SER A 41 38.81 13.15 -1.87
CA SER A 41 38.70 13.80 -0.58
C SER A 41 37.67 13.06 0.29
N LEU A 42 37.81 13.17 1.61
CA LEU A 42 36.76 12.77 2.57
C LEU A 42 35.38 13.41 2.22
N GLY A 43 35.40 14.57 1.56
CA GLY A 43 34.19 15.21 1.04
C GLY A 43 33.53 14.44 -0.11
N ASP A 44 34.32 13.77 -0.96
CA ASP A 44 33.80 13.01 -2.10
C ASP A 44 33.12 11.72 -1.61
N ILE A 45 33.72 11.03 -0.62
CA ILE A 45 33.12 9.83 0.00
C ILE A 45 31.83 10.19 0.75
N ALA A 46 31.81 11.32 1.49
CA ALA A 46 30.60 11.78 2.16
C ALA A 46 29.51 12.19 1.16
N SER A 47 29.88 12.78 0.02
CA SER A 47 28.97 13.13 -1.06
C SER A 47 28.34 11.89 -1.70
N ASP A 48 29.13 10.84 -1.95
CA ASP A 48 28.63 9.58 -2.52
C ASP A 48 27.65 8.88 -1.56
N LEU A 49 27.97 8.79 -0.26
CA LEU A 49 27.07 8.20 0.74
C LEU A 49 25.76 9.00 0.88
N LEU A 50 25.83 10.33 0.79
CA LEU A 50 24.64 11.18 0.83
C LEU A 50 23.79 11.03 -0.44
N SER A 51 24.44 10.85 -1.59
CA SER A 51 23.79 10.57 -2.87
C SER A 51 23.08 9.20 -2.84
N ASP A 52 23.71 8.19 -2.28
CA ASP A 52 23.13 6.85 -2.12
C ASP A 52 21.95 6.86 -1.13
N ALA A 53 22.11 7.56 0.01
CA ALA A 53 21.01 7.75 0.97
C ALA A 53 19.83 8.49 0.35
N SER A 54 20.08 9.55 -0.43
CA SER A 54 19.06 10.28 -1.20
C SER A 54 18.35 9.37 -2.21
N THR A 55 19.10 8.46 -2.84
CA THR A 55 18.56 7.47 -3.78
C THR A 55 17.65 6.46 -3.08
N LEU A 56 18.05 5.93 -1.92
CA LEU A 56 17.22 5.02 -1.12
C LEU A 56 15.92 5.69 -0.66
N ILE A 57 15.99 6.93 -0.17
CA ILE A 57 14.79 7.68 0.25
C ILE A 57 13.83 7.86 -0.92
N ARG A 58 14.34 8.20 -2.12
CA ARG A 58 13.50 8.31 -3.33
C ARG A 58 12.86 6.98 -3.69
N GLN A 59 13.61 5.88 -3.62
CA GLN A 59 13.09 4.53 -3.88
C GLN A 59 12.00 4.12 -2.89
N GLU A 60 12.16 4.41 -1.60
CA GLU A 60 11.15 4.11 -0.58
C GLU A 60 9.87 4.93 -0.82
N VAL A 61 10.02 6.20 -1.22
CA VAL A 61 8.89 7.05 -1.61
C VAL A 61 8.21 6.52 -2.88
N ASP A 62 8.98 6.11 -3.88
CA ASP A 62 8.43 5.56 -5.14
C ASP A 62 7.72 4.23 -4.89
N LEU A 63 8.25 3.38 -4.00
CA LEU A 63 7.63 2.13 -3.59
C LEU A 63 6.34 2.39 -2.79
N ALA A 64 6.40 3.26 -1.79
CA ALA A 64 5.22 3.64 -1.01
C ALA A 64 4.14 4.24 -1.91
N LYS A 65 4.52 5.06 -2.90
CA LYS A 65 3.59 5.60 -3.90
C LYS A 65 2.99 4.48 -4.75
N ALA A 66 3.77 3.49 -5.18
CA ALA A 66 3.27 2.35 -5.93
C ALA A 66 2.28 1.50 -5.10
N GLU A 67 2.60 1.23 -3.82
CA GLU A 67 1.74 0.48 -2.91
C GLU A 67 0.45 1.24 -2.57
N LEU A 68 0.55 2.55 -2.32
CA LEU A 68 -0.60 3.43 -2.14
C LEU A 68 -1.48 3.45 -3.39
N GLN A 69 -0.89 3.57 -4.59
CA GLN A 69 -1.65 3.55 -5.84
C GLN A 69 -2.36 2.21 -6.05
N GLN A 70 -1.69 1.10 -5.76
CA GLN A 70 -2.28 -0.24 -5.85
C GLN A 70 -3.42 -0.42 -4.84
N SER A 71 -3.19 0.02 -3.60
CA SER A 71 -4.18 0.00 -2.52
C SER A 71 -5.40 0.86 -2.86
N ALA A 72 -5.18 2.08 -3.33
CA ALA A 72 -6.24 2.99 -3.77
C ALA A 72 -7.04 2.41 -4.93
N THR A 73 -6.38 1.77 -5.90
CA THR A 73 -7.05 1.10 -7.02
C THR A 73 -7.91 -0.07 -6.55
N ARG A 74 -7.39 -0.91 -5.65
CA ARG A 74 -8.12 -2.06 -5.09
C ARG A 74 -9.31 -1.59 -4.26
N ALA A 75 -9.11 -0.60 -3.39
CA ALA A 75 -10.16 0.00 -2.58
C ALA A 75 -11.23 0.66 -3.47
N GLY A 76 -10.81 1.42 -4.49
CA GLY A 76 -11.71 2.05 -5.46
C GLY A 76 -12.54 1.05 -6.25
N LYS A 77 -11.94 -0.05 -6.72
CA LYS A 77 -12.66 -1.16 -7.35
C LYS A 77 -13.64 -1.81 -6.38
N GLY A 78 -13.21 -2.09 -5.15
CA GLY A 78 -14.08 -2.67 -4.12
C GLY A 78 -15.28 -1.78 -3.79
N ALA A 79 -15.05 -0.48 -3.60
CA ALA A 79 -16.09 0.51 -3.37
C ALA A 79 -17.03 0.64 -4.59
N GLY A 80 -16.48 0.66 -5.81
CA GLY A 80 -17.26 0.69 -7.04
C GLY A 80 -18.14 -0.55 -7.22
N LEU A 81 -17.60 -1.75 -6.95
CA LEU A 81 -18.35 -3.00 -6.99
C LEU A 81 -19.44 -3.04 -5.91
N MET A 82 -19.14 -2.63 -4.68
CA MET A 82 -20.14 -2.56 -3.61
C MET A 82 -21.24 -1.53 -3.91
N GLY A 83 -20.88 -0.36 -4.42
CA GLY A 83 -21.85 0.65 -4.86
C GLY A 83 -22.72 0.14 -6.01
N GLY A 84 -22.10 -0.44 -7.03
CA GLY A 84 -22.80 -1.06 -8.15
C GLY A 84 -23.72 -2.20 -7.73
N ALA A 85 -23.26 -3.08 -6.82
CA ALA A 85 -24.06 -4.16 -6.25
C ALA A 85 -25.25 -3.62 -5.44
N GLY A 86 -25.06 -2.52 -4.69
CA GLY A 86 -26.15 -1.85 -3.98
C GLY A 86 -27.23 -1.34 -4.94
N VAL A 87 -26.83 -0.66 -6.02
CA VAL A 87 -27.76 -0.15 -7.05
C VAL A 87 -28.45 -1.30 -7.79
N ALA A 88 -27.69 -2.28 -8.28
CA ALA A 88 -28.22 -3.43 -9.00
C ALA A 88 -29.14 -4.28 -8.11
N GLY A 89 -28.76 -4.50 -6.85
CA GLY A 89 -29.59 -5.17 -5.84
C GLY A 89 -30.88 -4.40 -5.54
N GLY A 90 -30.81 -3.07 -5.49
CA GLY A 90 -31.99 -2.21 -5.36
C GLY A 90 -32.96 -2.36 -6.53
N PHE A 91 -32.45 -2.34 -7.77
CA PHE A 91 -33.28 -2.59 -8.96
C PHE A 91 -33.83 -4.02 -9.00
N ALA A 92 -33.03 -5.02 -8.64
CA ALA A 92 -33.48 -6.41 -8.57
C ALA A 92 -34.63 -6.56 -7.58
N LEU A 93 -34.52 -5.97 -6.37
CA LEU A 93 -35.61 -5.95 -5.38
C LEU A 93 -36.84 -5.20 -5.87
N LEU A 94 -36.66 -4.07 -6.57
CA LEU A 94 -37.77 -3.31 -7.17
C LEU A 94 -38.54 -4.15 -8.20
N PHE A 95 -37.83 -4.74 -9.17
CA PHE A 95 -38.48 -5.57 -10.19
C PHE A 95 -39.08 -6.85 -9.62
N ALA A 96 -38.40 -7.48 -8.65
CA ALA A 96 -38.97 -8.62 -7.92
C ALA A 96 -40.26 -8.24 -7.19
N SER A 97 -40.34 -7.03 -6.63
CA SER A 97 -41.55 -6.53 -5.96
C SER A 97 -42.68 -6.26 -6.93
N LEU A 98 -42.39 -5.69 -8.09
CA LEU A 98 -43.39 -5.49 -9.14
C LEU A 98 -43.91 -6.82 -9.68
N ALA A 99 -43.00 -7.78 -9.91
CA ALA A 99 -43.37 -9.13 -10.33
C ALA A 99 -44.21 -9.85 -9.26
N ALA A 100 -43.82 -9.74 -7.98
CA ALA A 100 -44.57 -10.31 -6.87
C ALA A 100 -45.95 -9.66 -6.72
N TRP A 101 -46.05 -8.33 -6.82
CA TRP A 101 -47.32 -7.62 -6.81
C TRP A 101 -48.20 -8.13 -7.96
N TRP A 102 -47.69 -8.17 -9.18
CA TRP A 102 -48.50 -8.62 -10.31
C TRP A 102 -48.91 -10.10 -10.18
N GLY A 103 -47.99 -10.95 -9.75
CA GLY A 103 -48.23 -12.39 -9.54
C GLY A 103 -49.27 -12.65 -8.45
N ILE A 104 -49.19 -11.97 -7.30
CA ILE A 104 -50.17 -12.11 -6.22
C ILE A 104 -51.53 -11.55 -6.65
N ALA A 105 -51.56 -10.44 -7.40
CA ALA A 105 -52.81 -9.85 -7.90
C ALA A 105 -53.58 -10.83 -8.79
N VAL A 106 -52.89 -11.54 -9.69
CA VAL A 106 -53.50 -12.58 -10.52
C VAL A 106 -53.85 -13.83 -9.71
N LEU A 107 -53.03 -14.19 -8.71
CA LEU A 107 -53.25 -15.36 -7.87
C LEU A 107 -54.51 -15.25 -6.99
N ILE A 108 -54.79 -14.07 -6.45
CA ILE A 108 -55.98 -13.80 -5.62
C ILE A 108 -57.19 -13.42 -6.48
N GLY A 109 -56.96 -12.77 -7.63
CA GLY A 109 -57.99 -12.43 -8.61
C GLY A 109 -58.02 -13.41 -9.78
N THR A 110 -58.12 -12.86 -10.99
CA THR A 110 -57.99 -13.61 -12.24
C THR A 110 -57.11 -12.82 -13.22
N VAL A 111 -56.77 -13.43 -14.36
CA VAL A 111 -56.01 -12.74 -15.42
C VAL A 111 -56.81 -11.57 -16.02
N ASP A 112 -58.12 -11.74 -16.19
CA ASP A 112 -59.00 -10.71 -16.76
C ASP A 112 -59.41 -9.65 -15.72
N SER A 113 -59.28 -9.95 -14.43
CA SER A 113 -59.62 -9.04 -13.33
C SER A 113 -58.66 -9.26 -12.16
N PRO A 114 -57.41 -8.75 -12.27
CA PRO A 114 -56.40 -8.92 -11.23
C PRO A 114 -56.71 -8.06 -10.00
N ALA A 115 -56.52 -8.64 -8.81
CA ALA A 115 -56.77 -8.00 -7.52
C ALA A 115 -55.60 -7.08 -7.08
N LEU A 116 -55.26 -6.08 -7.91
CA LEU A 116 -54.08 -5.22 -7.74
C LEU A 116 -54.05 -4.50 -6.39
N GLY A 117 -55.19 -4.01 -5.91
CA GLY A 117 -55.27 -3.30 -4.62
C GLY A 117 -54.88 -4.18 -3.43
N TRP A 118 -55.46 -5.38 -3.35
CA TRP A 118 -55.18 -6.34 -2.27
C TRP A 118 -53.76 -6.87 -2.33
N SER A 119 -53.25 -7.13 -3.53
CA SER A 119 -51.85 -7.50 -3.68
C SER A 119 -50.89 -6.40 -3.22
N GLY A 120 -51.19 -5.14 -3.56
CA GLY A 120 -50.39 -4.00 -3.12
C GLY A 120 -50.37 -3.88 -1.61
N LEU A 121 -51.51 -4.10 -0.96
CA LEU A 121 -51.61 -4.11 0.50
C LEU A 121 -50.72 -5.20 1.12
N ILE A 122 -50.72 -6.42 0.55
CA ILE A 122 -49.87 -7.53 1.03
C ILE A 122 -48.39 -7.14 0.94
N ILE A 123 -47.94 -6.66 -0.22
CA ILE A 123 -46.55 -6.23 -0.41
C ILE A 123 -46.19 -5.08 0.54
N ALA A 124 -47.11 -4.14 0.77
CA ALA A 124 -46.90 -3.04 1.71
C ALA A 124 -46.73 -3.55 3.15
N VAL A 125 -47.53 -4.53 3.60
CA VAL A 125 -47.35 -5.14 4.93
C VAL A 125 -46.02 -5.86 5.04
N VAL A 126 -45.61 -6.62 4.01
CA VAL A 126 -44.29 -7.27 3.98
C VAL A 126 -43.17 -6.25 4.15
N TYR A 127 -43.21 -5.15 3.40
CA TYR A 127 -42.21 -4.08 3.52
C TYR A 127 -42.27 -3.35 4.86
N ALA A 128 -43.45 -3.17 5.45
CA ALA A 128 -43.58 -2.59 6.80
C ALA A 128 -42.90 -3.47 7.86
N ILE A 129 -43.05 -4.80 7.76
CA ILE A 129 -42.36 -5.75 8.65
C ILE A 129 -40.85 -5.68 8.43
N VAL A 130 -40.39 -5.71 7.18
CA VAL A 130 -38.97 -5.58 6.84
C VAL A 130 -38.40 -4.27 7.41
N ALA A 131 -39.09 -3.15 7.21
CA ALA A 131 -38.68 -1.85 7.75
C ALA A 131 -38.60 -1.85 9.28
N LEU A 132 -39.57 -2.44 9.97
CA LEU A 132 -39.56 -2.55 11.43
C LEU A 132 -38.36 -3.36 11.94
N VAL A 133 -38.04 -4.48 11.28
CA VAL A 133 -36.89 -5.32 11.60
C VAL A 133 -35.59 -4.55 11.37
N LEU A 134 -35.41 -3.94 10.20
CA LEU A 134 -34.20 -3.17 9.87
C LEU A 134 -34.01 -2.00 10.84
N LEU A 135 -35.08 -1.28 11.19
CA LEU A 135 -35.03 -0.17 12.14
C LEU A 135 -34.66 -0.66 13.54
N SER A 136 -35.13 -1.85 13.94
CA SER A 136 -34.79 -2.47 15.23
C SER A 136 -33.33 -2.90 15.28
N MET A 137 -32.83 -3.55 14.22
CA MET A 137 -31.41 -3.95 14.09
C MET A 137 -30.49 -2.72 14.03
N GLY A 138 -30.83 -1.74 13.18
CA GLY A 138 -30.08 -0.50 13.04
C GLY A 138 -29.98 0.26 14.36
N LYS A 139 -31.08 0.36 15.13
CA LYS A 139 -31.04 0.93 16.49
C LYS A 139 -30.09 0.18 17.41
N GLY A 140 -29.95 -1.14 17.27
CA GLY A 140 -28.99 -1.94 18.02
C GLY A 140 -27.54 -1.56 17.68
N GLU A 141 -27.24 -1.47 16.40
CA GLU A 141 -25.90 -1.09 15.93
C GLU A 141 -25.54 0.37 16.29
N PHE A 142 -26.46 1.33 16.11
CA PHE A 142 -26.23 2.72 16.54
C PHE A 142 -25.99 2.84 18.04
N LYS A 143 -26.62 1.99 18.87
CA LYS A 143 -26.37 1.94 20.31
C LYS A 143 -25.00 1.33 20.64
N ARG A 144 -24.48 0.43 19.82
CA ARG A 144 -23.13 -0.16 19.96
C ARG A 144 -22.04 0.80 19.51
N VAL A 145 -22.36 1.67 18.55
CA VAL A 145 -21.50 2.79 18.13
C VAL A 145 -21.57 3.97 19.14
N LYS A 146 -22.12 3.78 20.35
CA LYS A 146 -22.02 4.75 21.45
C LYS A 146 -20.55 5.01 21.81
N GLY A 147 -20.03 6.04 21.16
CA GLY A 147 -18.95 6.90 21.58
C GLY A 147 -17.55 6.35 21.33
N LEU A 148 -16.78 7.10 20.54
CA LEU A 148 -15.40 7.41 20.91
C LEU A 148 -15.43 8.63 21.87
N PRO A 149 -15.91 8.51 23.13
CA PRO A 149 -15.96 9.67 24.03
C PRO A 149 -14.55 10.22 24.27
N ARG A 150 -13.52 9.35 24.22
CA ARG A 150 -12.11 9.72 24.38
C ARG A 150 -11.61 10.64 23.27
N THR A 151 -12.06 10.46 22.02
CA THR A 151 -11.58 11.27 20.88
C THR A 151 -12.32 12.60 20.81
N ALA A 152 -13.64 12.61 21.08
CA ALA A 152 -14.41 13.85 21.18
C ALA A 152 -13.94 14.71 22.36
N GLU A 153 -13.66 14.11 23.53
CA GLU A 153 -13.18 14.82 24.71
C GLU A 153 -11.74 15.34 24.54
N THR A 154 -10.87 14.62 23.82
CA THR A 154 -9.50 15.08 23.53
C THR A 154 -9.50 16.25 22.54
N VAL A 155 -10.36 16.24 21.51
CA VAL A 155 -10.50 17.36 20.57
C VAL A 155 -11.16 18.57 21.24
N SER A 156 -12.14 18.36 22.14
CA SER A 156 -12.74 19.45 22.93
C SER A 156 -11.84 20.00 24.03
N LYS A 157 -10.81 19.26 24.49
CA LYS A 157 -9.81 19.75 25.46
C LYS A 157 -8.68 20.56 24.81
N ILE A 158 -8.55 20.55 23.48
CA ILE A 158 -7.52 21.29 22.76
C ILE A 158 -8.15 22.30 21.77
N PRO A 159 -8.98 23.27 22.21
CA PRO A 159 -9.44 24.34 21.34
C PRO A 159 -8.29 25.30 20.93
N ASN A 160 -7.24 25.40 21.76
CA ASN A 160 -6.16 26.37 21.59
C ASN A 160 -5.05 25.95 20.61
N ALA A 161 -5.06 24.73 20.05
CA ALA A 161 -4.11 24.33 19.00
C ALA A 161 -4.69 24.48 17.58
N ALA A 162 -6.01 24.50 17.44
CA ALA A 162 -6.68 24.72 16.15
C ALA A 162 -6.91 26.22 15.85
N THR A 163 -6.92 27.06 16.88
CA THR A 163 -6.94 28.51 16.74
C THR A 163 -5.58 29.05 17.18
N GLY A 164 -4.62 29.08 16.25
CA GLY A 164 -3.32 29.71 16.45
C GLY A 164 -3.50 31.20 16.70
N ASN A 165 -3.59 31.59 17.98
CA ASN A 165 -3.59 32.96 18.45
C ASN A 165 -2.55 33.08 19.58
N GLU A 166 -1.27 33.03 19.21
CA GLU A 166 -0.15 33.34 20.11
C GLU A 166 0.15 34.87 20.21
N GLU A 167 -0.65 35.73 19.57
CA GLU A 167 -0.46 37.18 19.65
C GLU A 167 -1.37 37.86 20.69
N LYS A 168 -1.02 37.76 21.98
CA LYS A 168 -1.16 38.86 22.96
C LYS A 168 -0.74 38.43 24.38
N ASN A 169 0.56 38.37 24.62
CA ASN A 169 1.11 38.82 25.89
C ASN A 169 2.58 39.24 25.70
N ARG A 170 2.76 40.50 25.31
CA ARG A 170 3.95 41.29 25.62
C ARG A 170 3.60 42.18 26.80
#